data_AF-A0A7V3LHM6-F1
#
_entry.id   AF-A0A7V3LHM6-F1
#
_cell.length_a   1.000
_cell.length_b   1.000
_cell.length_c   1.000
_cell.angle_alpha   90.00
_cell.angle_beta   90.00
_cell.angle_gamma   90.00
#
_symmetry.space_group_name_H-M   'P 1'
#
loop_
_entity.id
_entity.type
_entity.pdbx_description
1 polymer ?
#
loop_
_entity_poly.entity_id
_entity_poly.type
_entity_poly.pdbx_seq_one_letter_code
_entity_poly.pdbx_strand_id
1 'polypeptide(L)'
;MVHHLGRQESPHSFGSRHEGVHRVLPGVPLRRCAAGDSPDGAPGLIRAVEECFPASLRQRCLAHKVRNILDKVPERSQAEVKEAIHAAYRAPSLALARVIRDEVVARYEKRYPAAMRSFLEDFDACVAHLHLPSAHRRVCRTTNLLERLFVEERRRSRAAGTILAGERAVMKLMFAALFRAAENWRGIRISEFERRQLERLKGQLAKGFEERQEPVVKESSTPIPIYSREGT
;
A
#
# COMPACT_ATOMS: atom_id res chain seq x y z
N MET A 1 -53.02 44.37 20.66
CA MET A 1 -52.45 43.47 21.69
C MET A 1 -51.10 43.00 21.16
N VAL A 2 -50.03 43.66 21.63
CA VAL A 2 -48.68 43.15 21.94
C VAL A 2 -48.11 41.98 21.11
N HIS A 3 -46.90 41.97 20.56
CA HIS A 3 -45.64 42.70 20.84
C HIS A 3 -44.68 42.58 19.62
N HIS A 4 -43.85 43.63 19.45
CA HIS A 4 -42.48 43.71 18.91
C HIS A 4 -42.05 42.91 17.66
N LEU A 5 -41.71 43.56 16.53
CA LEU A 5 -40.55 44.43 16.21
C LEU A 5 -39.18 43.71 16.20
N GLY A 6 -38.52 43.81 15.04
CA GLY A 6 -37.09 43.53 14.83
C GLY A 6 -36.81 43.14 13.37
N ARG A 7 -36.85 44.09 12.42
CA ARG A 7 -35.68 44.80 11.82
C ARG A 7 -34.77 43.85 11.01
N GLN A 8 -34.96 43.80 9.69
CA GLN A 8 -34.05 44.33 8.65
C GLN A 8 -32.57 43.96 8.84
N GLU A 9 -32.01 43.19 7.88
CA GLU A 9 -30.99 43.68 6.92
C GLU A 9 -30.58 42.56 5.93
N SER A 10 -30.40 42.95 4.67
CA SER A 10 -29.73 42.20 3.60
C SER A 10 -28.21 42.47 3.65
N PRO A 11 -27.44 42.21 2.59
CA PRO A 11 -26.92 40.94 2.10
C PRO A 11 -25.39 40.86 2.28
N HIS A 12 -24.86 39.82 2.94
CA HIS A 12 -23.40 39.65 3.03
C HIS A 12 -22.97 38.20 2.78
N SER A 13 -22.32 38.04 1.63
CA SER A 13 -21.11 37.23 1.41
C SER A 13 -20.95 35.98 2.28
N PHE A 14 -21.34 34.83 1.73
CA PHE A 14 -20.85 33.55 2.21
C PHE A 14 -19.37 33.47 1.84
N GLY A 15 -18.53 33.93 2.77
CA GLY A 15 -17.09 34.01 2.64
C GLY A 15 -16.47 32.68 2.24
N SER A 16 -15.69 32.76 1.17
CA SER A 16 -14.53 31.94 0.86
C SER A 16 -13.87 31.28 2.08
N ARG A 17 -14.05 29.97 2.21
CA ARG A 17 -13.07 29.05 2.82
C ARG A 17 -12.98 27.78 1.97
N HIS A 18 -12.56 27.96 0.72
CA HIS A 18 -11.98 26.89 -0.11
C HIS A 18 -10.62 27.37 -0.64
N GLU A 19 -9.78 27.89 0.24
CA GLU A 19 -8.34 27.89 0.02
C GLU A 19 -7.77 26.68 0.77
N GLY A 20 -7.24 25.70 0.03
CA GLY A 20 -6.46 24.63 0.66
C GLY A 20 -6.51 23.22 0.05
N VAL A 21 -7.18 22.98 -1.08
CA VAL A 21 -7.09 21.67 -1.78
C VAL A 21 -6.66 21.85 -3.25
N HIS A 22 -5.67 22.70 -3.46
CA HIS A 22 -4.88 22.72 -4.69
C HIS A 22 -3.40 22.71 -4.33
N ARG A 23 -2.93 21.60 -3.77
CA ARG A 23 -1.53 21.20 -3.88
C ARG A 23 -1.47 19.90 -4.65
N VAL A 24 -1.79 19.99 -5.94
CA VAL A 24 -1.25 19.05 -6.92
C VAL A 24 0.26 19.19 -6.81
N LEU A 25 0.95 18.14 -6.37
CA LEU A 25 2.39 18.11 -6.11
C LEU A 25 3.15 18.74 -7.31
N PRO A 26 3.73 19.94 -7.18
CA PRO A 26 4.50 20.52 -8.27
C PRO A 26 5.83 19.75 -8.40
N GLY A 27 6.08 19.18 -9.57
CA GLY A 27 7.38 18.57 -9.90
C GLY A 27 7.43 17.03 -9.91
N VAL A 28 6.30 16.32 -9.95
CA VAL A 28 6.31 14.87 -10.20
C VAL A 28 6.42 14.61 -11.70
N PRO A 29 7.56 14.17 -12.25
CA PRO A 29 7.58 13.65 -13.61
C PRO A 29 6.70 12.41 -13.63
N LEU A 30 5.59 12.47 -14.38
CA LEU A 30 4.78 11.30 -14.71
C LEU A 30 5.64 10.37 -15.59
N ARG A 31 6.48 9.55 -14.96
CA ARG A 31 7.01 8.36 -15.62
C ARG A 31 5.79 7.53 -15.99
N ARG A 32 5.58 7.35 -17.30
CA ARG A 32 4.50 6.58 -17.89
C ARG A 32 4.38 5.26 -17.10
N CYS A 33 3.29 5.09 -16.35
CA CYS A 33 2.94 3.78 -15.80
C CYS A 33 2.88 2.83 -17.00
N ALA A 34 3.67 1.76 -17.00
CA ALA A 34 3.56 0.77 -18.07
C ALA A 34 2.14 0.20 -18.02
N ALA A 35 1.54 -0.07 -19.19
CA ALA A 35 0.14 -0.50 -19.31
C ALA A 35 -0.18 -1.89 -18.69
N GLY A 36 0.68 -2.42 -17.82
CA GLY A 36 0.48 -3.66 -17.05
C GLY A 36 0.72 -3.52 -15.55
N ASP A 37 1.04 -2.33 -15.04
CA ASP A 37 1.19 -2.11 -13.60
C ASP A 37 -0.21 -1.92 -12.98
N SER A 38 -0.66 -2.90 -12.19
CA SER A 38 -1.80 -2.72 -11.28
C SER A 38 -1.59 -1.43 -10.47
N PRO A 39 -2.62 -0.66 -10.10
CA PRO A 39 -2.48 0.50 -9.21
C PRO A 39 -1.63 0.19 -7.97
N ASP A 40 -1.72 -1.04 -7.47
CA ASP A 40 -0.96 -1.59 -6.33
C ASP A 40 0.57 -1.62 -6.52
N GLY A 41 1.07 -1.51 -7.76
CA GLY A 41 2.48 -1.49 -8.11
C GLY A 41 2.92 -0.19 -8.79
N ALA A 42 2.04 0.80 -8.90
CA ALA A 42 2.35 2.05 -9.58
C ALA A 42 3.40 2.85 -8.78
N PRO A 43 4.56 3.21 -9.38
CA PRO A 43 5.64 3.90 -8.67
C PRO A 43 5.20 5.21 -7.99
N GLY A 44 4.27 5.94 -8.61
CA GLY A 44 3.72 7.17 -8.03
C GLY A 44 2.91 6.93 -6.76
N LEU A 45 2.11 5.86 -6.72
CA LEU A 45 1.33 5.50 -5.53
C LEU A 45 2.25 4.99 -4.41
N ILE A 46 3.25 4.18 -4.75
CA ILE A 46 4.24 3.68 -3.79
C ILE A 46 4.93 4.85 -3.09
N ARG A 47 5.44 5.82 -3.86
CA ARG A 47 6.07 7.02 -3.31
C ARG A 47 5.14 7.82 -2.41
N ALA A 48 3.91 8.08 -2.86
CA ALA A 48 2.95 8.84 -2.08
C ALA A 48 2.61 8.14 -0.74
N VAL A 49 2.48 6.81 -0.73
CA VAL A 49 2.23 6.05 0.50
C VAL A 49 3.43 6.08 1.42
N GLU A 50 4.64 5.90 0.89
CA GLU A 50 5.88 5.91 1.68
C GLU A 50 6.18 7.30 2.27
N GLU A 51 5.79 8.37 1.58
CA GLU A 51 5.91 9.76 2.06
C GLU A 51 4.85 10.11 3.11
N CYS A 52 3.57 9.80 2.84
CA CYS A 52 2.47 10.14 3.75
C CYS A 52 2.41 9.22 4.99
N PHE A 53 2.88 7.98 4.87
CA PHE A 53 2.79 6.96 5.93
C PHE A 53 4.13 6.23 6.15
N PRO A 54 5.19 6.94 6.53
CA PRO A 54 6.56 6.39 6.54
C PRO A 54 6.83 5.37 7.66
N ALA A 55 5.96 5.32 8.68
CA ALA A 55 5.98 4.35 9.78
C ALA A 55 4.94 3.22 9.58
N SER A 56 4.54 2.95 8.32
CA SER A 56 3.59 1.88 7.98
C SER A 56 4.25 0.76 7.18
N LEU A 57 3.70 -0.45 7.31
CA LEU A 57 4.07 -1.58 6.46
C LEU A 57 3.34 -1.50 5.13
N ARG A 58 4.09 -1.36 4.03
CA ARG A 58 3.54 -1.49 2.68
C ARG A 58 3.34 -2.96 2.33
N GLN A 59 2.08 -3.38 2.14
CA GLN A 59 1.74 -4.71 1.64
C GLN A 59 1.43 -4.66 0.14
N ARG A 60 2.19 -5.40 -0.68
CA ARG A 60 1.87 -5.61 -2.10
C ARG A 60 0.75 -6.66 -2.21
N CYS A 61 -0.22 -6.45 -3.10
CA CYS A 61 -1.24 -7.45 -3.39
C CYS A 61 -0.62 -8.74 -3.97
N LEU A 62 -0.72 -9.86 -3.25
CA LEU A 62 -0.13 -11.13 -3.67
C LEU A 62 -0.80 -11.70 -4.93
N ALA A 63 -2.11 -11.53 -5.09
CA ALA A 63 -2.82 -12.04 -6.26
C ALA A 63 -2.32 -11.38 -7.56
N HIS A 64 -2.18 -10.06 -7.56
CA HIS A 64 -1.62 -9.30 -8.68
C HIS A 64 -0.14 -9.65 -8.89
N LYS A 65 0.65 -9.74 -7.82
CA LYS A 65 2.07 -10.08 -7.94
C LYS A 65 2.29 -11.47 -8.53
N VAL A 66 1.56 -12.48 -8.04
CA VAL A 66 1.64 -13.85 -8.56
C VAL A 66 1.24 -13.89 -10.03
N ARG A 67 0.16 -13.21 -10.43
CA ARG A 67 -0.24 -13.12 -11.85
C ARG A 67 0.89 -12.53 -12.70
N ASN A 68 1.45 -11.39 -12.29
CA ASN A 68 2.55 -10.74 -13.00
C ASN A 68 3.78 -11.65 -13.14
N ILE A 69 4.05 -12.54 -12.18
CA ILE A 69 5.16 -13.50 -12.27
C ILE A 69 4.80 -14.64 -13.22
N LEU A 70 3.60 -15.21 -13.12
CA LEU A 70 3.14 -16.34 -13.93
C LEU A 70 2.98 -15.97 -15.41
N ASP A 71 2.63 -14.72 -15.73
CA ASP A 71 2.58 -14.22 -17.12
C ASP A 71 3.95 -14.30 -17.83
N LYS A 72 5.04 -14.44 -17.06
CA LYS A 72 6.42 -14.59 -17.55
C LYS A 72 6.89 -16.06 -17.59
N VAL A 73 5.99 -17.00 -17.33
CA VAL A 73 6.26 -18.45 -17.25
C VAL A 73 5.35 -19.18 -18.26
N PRO A 74 5.87 -20.16 -19.02
CA PRO A 74 5.04 -20.99 -19.90
C PRO A 74 3.93 -21.69 -19.13
N GLU A 75 2.72 -21.75 -19.71
CA GLU A 75 1.50 -22.26 -19.07
C GLU A 75 1.70 -23.63 -18.40
N ARG A 76 2.38 -24.56 -19.10
CA ARG A 76 2.71 -25.91 -18.59
C ARG A 76 3.48 -25.94 -17.26
N SER A 77 4.22 -24.88 -16.96
CA SER A 77 5.07 -24.78 -15.76
C SER A 77 4.50 -23.81 -14.72
N GLN A 78 3.38 -23.13 -15.01
CA GLN A 78 2.80 -22.14 -14.11
C GLN A 78 2.35 -22.76 -12.78
N ALA A 79 1.75 -23.95 -12.81
CA ALA A 79 1.29 -24.61 -11.58
C ALA A 79 2.45 -24.89 -10.60
N GLU A 80 3.56 -25.44 -11.11
CA GLU A 80 4.77 -25.73 -10.33
C GLU A 80 5.38 -24.44 -9.74
N VAL A 81 5.58 -23.42 -10.58
CA VAL A 81 6.19 -22.15 -10.17
C VAL A 81 5.30 -21.41 -9.17
N LYS A 82 3.96 -21.47 -9.36
CA LYS A 82 2.99 -20.86 -8.44
C LYS A 82 3.09 -21.44 -7.03
N GLU A 83 3.16 -22.76 -6.91
CA GLU A 83 3.27 -23.39 -5.59
C GLU A 83 4.61 -23.09 -4.92
N ALA A 84 5.70 -23.04 -5.69
CA ALA A 84 7.01 -22.64 -5.18
C ALA A 84 7.02 -21.18 -4.64
N ILE A 85 6.44 -20.24 -5.38
CA ILE A 85 6.29 -18.84 -4.96
C ILE A 85 5.38 -18.72 -3.73
N HIS A 86 4.27 -19.48 -3.71
CA HIS A 86 3.37 -19.51 -2.57
C HIS A 86 4.06 -20.05 -1.31
N ALA A 87 4.99 -21.01 -1.42
CA ALA A 87 5.75 -21.49 -0.28
C ALA A 87 6.54 -20.36 0.39
N ALA A 88 7.19 -19.50 -0.40
CA ALA A 88 7.90 -18.33 0.13
C ALA A 88 6.95 -17.33 0.79
N TYR A 89 5.84 -16.98 0.13
CA TYR A 89 4.89 -15.99 0.66
C TYR A 89 4.08 -16.48 1.85
N ARG A 90 3.93 -17.79 2.04
CA ARG A 90 3.15 -18.39 3.13
C ARG A 90 4.02 -18.95 4.25
N ALA A 91 5.32 -18.62 4.25
CA ALA A 91 6.25 -19.07 5.27
C ALA A 91 5.81 -18.64 6.69
N PRO A 92 6.15 -19.43 7.73
CA PRO A 92 5.82 -19.10 9.12
C PRO A 92 6.56 -17.87 9.65
N SER A 93 7.73 -17.54 9.09
CA SER A 93 8.57 -16.40 9.51
C SER A 93 9.23 -15.71 8.31
N LEU A 94 9.64 -14.45 8.51
CA LEU A 94 10.38 -13.68 7.49
C LEU A 94 11.73 -14.32 7.14
N ALA A 95 12.43 -14.85 8.14
CA ALA A 95 13.70 -15.54 7.92
C ALA A 95 13.52 -16.74 6.99
N LEU A 96 12.50 -17.58 7.26
CA LEU A 96 12.23 -18.74 6.40
C LEU A 96 11.69 -18.31 5.03
N ALA A 97 10.92 -17.23 4.95
CA ALA A 97 10.48 -16.67 3.66
C ALA A 97 11.67 -16.30 2.76
N ARG A 98 12.73 -15.73 3.34
CA ARG A 98 13.97 -15.36 2.62
C ARG A 98 14.76 -16.60 2.18
N VAL A 99 14.88 -17.60 3.05
CA VAL A 99 15.53 -18.88 2.70
C VAL A 99 14.80 -19.54 1.52
N ILE A 100 13.48 -19.68 1.61
CA ILE A 100 12.67 -20.29 0.54
C ILE A 100 12.75 -19.43 -0.74
N ARG A 101 12.75 -18.10 -0.63
CA ARG A 101 12.94 -17.20 -1.78
C ARG A 101 14.25 -17.54 -2.51
N ASP A 102 15.34 -17.67 -1.79
CA ASP A 102 16.66 -17.92 -2.38
C ASP A 102 16.71 -19.31 -3.04
N GLU A 103 16.09 -20.32 -2.43
CA GLU A 103 15.93 -21.65 -3.03
C GLU A 103 15.10 -21.62 -4.32
N VAL A 104 13.99 -20.88 -4.33
CA VAL A 104 13.12 -20.71 -5.50
C VAL A 104 13.87 -20.03 -6.63
N VAL A 105 14.61 -18.96 -6.33
CA VAL A 105 15.42 -18.25 -7.32
C VAL A 105 16.49 -19.18 -7.89
N ALA A 106 17.25 -19.87 -7.05
CA ALA A 106 18.28 -20.81 -7.50
C ALA A 106 17.72 -21.91 -8.43
N ARG A 107 16.49 -22.38 -8.16
CA ARG A 107 15.84 -23.44 -8.94
C ARG A 107 15.35 -22.99 -10.32
N TYR A 108 14.85 -21.76 -10.43
CA TYR A 108 14.14 -21.29 -11.63
C TYR A 108 14.84 -20.15 -12.38
N GLU A 109 15.84 -19.49 -11.81
CA GLU A 109 16.49 -18.32 -12.44
C GLU A 109 17.05 -18.63 -13.83
N LYS A 110 17.69 -19.79 -14.01
CA LYS A 110 18.20 -20.21 -15.32
C LYS A 110 17.10 -20.45 -16.37
N ARG A 111 15.93 -20.93 -15.94
CA ARG A 111 14.81 -21.28 -16.82
C ARG A 111 13.89 -20.09 -17.10
N TYR A 112 13.62 -19.28 -16.09
CA TYR A 112 12.66 -18.18 -16.12
C TYR A 112 13.24 -16.91 -15.47
N PRO A 113 14.31 -16.31 -16.04
CA PRO A 113 15.01 -15.19 -15.43
C PRO A 113 14.10 -13.96 -15.27
N ALA A 114 13.20 -13.71 -16.22
CA ALA A 114 12.25 -12.60 -16.14
C ALA A 114 11.22 -12.78 -15.00
N ALA A 115 10.74 -14.02 -14.78
CA ALA A 115 9.84 -14.34 -13.69
C ALA A 115 10.53 -14.16 -12.33
N MET A 116 11.78 -14.64 -12.19
CA MET A 116 12.53 -14.53 -10.94
C MET A 116 12.94 -13.08 -10.61
N ARG A 117 13.31 -12.26 -11.60
CA ARG A 117 13.48 -10.82 -11.40
C ARG A 117 12.21 -10.18 -10.86
N SER A 118 11.06 -10.51 -11.44
CA SER A 118 9.77 -10.00 -10.98
C SER A 118 9.40 -10.53 -9.59
N PHE A 119 9.80 -11.75 -9.23
CA PHE A 119 9.57 -12.31 -7.89
C PHE A 119 10.43 -11.63 -6.80
N LEU A 120 11.69 -11.30 -7.13
CA LEU A 120 12.61 -10.59 -6.24
C LEU A 120 12.22 -9.12 -6.05
N GLU A 121 11.73 -8.47 -7.10
CA GLU A 121 11.20 -7.11 -7.04
C GLU A 121 10.08 -7.02 -6.01
N ASP A 122 10.18 -6.08 -5.06
CA ASP A 122 9.17 -5.87 -4.01
C ASP A 122 8.91 -7.10 -3.12
N PHE A 123 9.88 -8.01 -2.98
CA PHE A 123 9.70 -9.21 -2.14
C PHE A 123 9.34 -8.85 -0.69
N ASP A 124 10.04 -7.89 -0.08
CA ASP A 124 9.78 -7.46 1.30
C ASP A 124 8.35 -6.92 1.47
N ALA A 125 7.83 -6.18 0.48
CA ALA A 125 6.44 -5.71 0.48
C ALA A 125 5.42 -6.84 0.31
N CYS A 126 5.79 -7.95 -0.35
CA CYS A 126 4.92 -9.13 -0.47
C CYS A 126 4.82 -9.89 0.86
N VAL A 127 5.93 -9.98 1.61
CA VAL A 127 6.00 -10.69 2.89
C VAL A 127 5.73 -9.81 4.11
N ALA A 128 5.39 -8.53 3.94
CA ALA A 128 5.09 -7.60 5.02
C ALA A 128 4.00 -8.12 5.98
N HIS A 129 3.00 -8.83 5.45
CA HIS A 129 1.95 -9.47 6.25
C HIS A 129 2.48 -10.48 7.28
N LEU A 130 3.70 -11.03 7.12
CA LEU A 130 4.30 -11.95 8.08
C LEU A 130 4.65 -11.28 9.42
N HIS A 131 4.77 -9.95 9.46
CA HIS A 131 4.90 -9.19 10.71
C HIS A 131 3.62 -9.24 11.56
N LEU A 132 2.47 -9.49 10.93
CA LEU A 132 1.18 -9.54 11.61
C LEU A 132 1.01 -10.86 12.38
N PRO A 133 0.16 -10.86 13.43
CA PRO A 133 -0.26 -12.08 14.10
C PRO A 133 -0.77 -13.13 13.10
N SER A 134 -0.42 -14.39 13.33
CA SER A 134 -0.67 -15.50 12.39
C SER A 134 -2.14 -15.61 11.96
N ALA A 135 -3.07 -15.35 12.88
CA ALA A 135 -4.51 -15.34 12.62
C ALA A 135 -4.95 -14.28 11.59
N HIS A 136 -4.27 -13.14 11.52
CA HIS A 136 -4.62 -12.03 10.62
C HIS A 136 -3.96 -12.15 9.24
N ARG A 137 -2.85 -12.88 9.13
CA ARG A 137 -2.06 -13.03 7.88
C ARG A 137 -2.91 -13.43 6.68
N ARG A 138 -3.86 -14.36 6.87
CA ARG A 138 -4.73 -14.84 5.80
C ARG A 138 -5.64 -13.74 5.26
N VAL A 139 -6.22 -12.92 6.14
CA VAL A 139 -7.15 -11.86 5.72
C VAL A 139 -6.39 -10.75 5.01
N CYS A 140 -5.23 -10.34 5.54
CA CYS A 140 -4.42 -9.26 4.97
C CYS A 140 -3.84 -9.58 3.59
N ARG A 141 -3.57 -10.86 3.30
CA ARG A 141 -2.96 -11.26 2.02
C ARG A 141 -3.96 -11.53 0.89
N THR A 142 -5.26 -11.66 1.21
CA THR A 142 -6.29 -11.97 0.23
C THR A 142 -7.07 -10.73 -0.16
N THR A 143 -7.30 -10.54 -1.45
CA THR A 143 -8.15 -9.47 -2.02
C THR A 143 -9.62 -9.83 -2.09
N ASN A 144 -10.04 -11.02 -1.61
CA ASN A 144 -11.41 -11.52 -1.73
C ASN A 144 -12.50 -10.52 -1.30
N LEU A 145 -12.25 -9.73 -0.24
CA LEU A 145 -13.21 -8.71 0.22
C LEU A 145 -13.35 -7.57 -0.80
N LEU A 146 -12.22 -7.07 -1.30
CA LEU A 146 -12.18 -6.02 -2.33
C LEU A 146 -12.73 -6.51 -3.67
N GLU A 147 -12.39 -7.74 -4.08
CA GLU A 147 -12.88 -8.34 -5.32
C GLU A 147 -14.40 -8.54 -5.28
N ARG A 148 -14.96 -9.05 -4.18
CA ARG A 148 -16.41 -9.15 -4.01
C ARG A 148 -17.10 -7.79 -4.09
N LEU A 149 -16.49 -6.77 -3.50
CA LEU A 149 -17.00 -5.41 -3.53
C LEU A 149 -17.01 -4.85 -4.96
N PHE A 150 -15.92 -5.02 -5.71
CA PHE A 150 -15.84 -4.60 -7.11
C PHE A 150 -16.79 -5.38 -8.03
N VAL A 151 -17.02 -6.66 -7.76
CA VAL A 151 -18.01 -7.45 -8.51
C VAL A 151 -19.43 -6.92 -8.27
N GLU A 152 -19.78 -6.60 -7.03
CA GLU A 152 -21.09 -6.06 -6.69
C GLU A 152 -21.31 -4.65 -7.26
N GLU A 153 -20.28 -3.78 -7.19
CA GLU A 153 -20.29 -2.47 -7.84
C GLU A 153 -20.54 -2.63 -9.35
N ARG A 154 -19.72 -3.45 -10.02
CA ARG A 154 -19.83 -3.65 -11.47
C ARG A 154 -21.18 -4.23 -11.88
N ARG A 155 -21.75 -5.13 -11.06
CA ARG A 155 -23.09 -5.70 -11.30
C ARG A 155 -24.16 -4.60 -11.29
N ARG A 156 -24.12 -3.70 -10.32
CA ARG A 156 -25.09 -2.60 -10.18
C ARG A 156 -24.91 -1.53 -11.25
N SER A 157 -23.67 -1.17 -11.54
CA SER A 157 -23.34 -0.20 -12.59
C SER A 157 -23.75 -0.73 -13.97
N ARG A 158 -23.57 -2.03 -14.25
CA ARG A 158 -24.08 -2.66 -15.48
C ARG A 158 -25.61 -2.69 -15.54
N ALA A 159 -26.27 -3.02 -14.43
CA ALA A 159 -27.74 -3.05 -14.36
C ALA A 159 -28.37 -1.66 -14.56
N ALA A 160 -27.68 -0.61 -14.13
CA ALA A 160 -28.12 0.77 -14.31
C ALA A 160 -27.95 1.29 -15.76
N GLY A 161 -27.09 0.66 -16.56
CA GLY A 161 -26.96 0.93 -18.00
C GLY A 161 -26.77 2.42 -18.36
N THR A 162 -27.39 2.86 -19.45
CA THR A 162 -27.38 4.24 -19.96
C THR A 162 -28.22 5.22 -19.12
N ILE A 163 -28.90 4.75 -18.07
CA ILE A 163 -29.80 5.55 -17.23
C ILE A 163 -28.99 6.49 -16.31
N LEU A 164 -27.73 6.15 -16.03
CA LEU A 164 -26.82 7.02 -15.28
C LEU A 164 -26.28 8.14 -16.18
N ALA A 165 -26.98 9.27 -16.21
CA ALA A 165 -26.49 10.48 -16.83
C ALA A 165 -25.56 11.25 -15.87
N GLY A 166 -24.26 11.25 -16.16
CA GLY A 166 -23.26 12.09 -15.51
C GLY A 166 -22.60 11.49 -14.26
N GLU A 167 -21.42 12.03 -13.94
CA GLU A 167 -20.53 11.56 -12.87
C GLU A 167 -21.22 11.44 -11.51
N ARG A 168 -22.06 12.42 -11.15
CA ARG A 168 -22.78 12.44 -9.86
C ARG A 168 -23.72 11.25 -9.69
N ALA A 169 -24.39 10.81 -10.77
CA ALA A 169 -25.30 9.67 -10.71
C ALA A 169 -24.52 8.38 -10.45
N VAL A 170 -23.38 8.21 -11.14
CA VAL A 170 -22.46 7.08 -10.94
C VAL A 170 -21.90 7.08 -9.52
N MET A 171 -21.44 8.23 -9.01
CA MET A 171 -20.93 8.33 -7.64
C MET A 171 -22.00 7.98 -6.59
N LYS A 172 -23.25 8.42 -6.77
CA LYS A 172 -24.35 8.05 -5.88
C LYS A 172 -24.62 6.55 -5.89
N LEU A 173 -24.62 5.91 -7.05
CA LEU A 173 -24.80 4.47 -7.16
C LEU A 173 -23.65 3.71 -6.50
N MET A 174 -22.41 4.12 -6.76
CA MET A 174 -21.21 3.54 -6.15
C MET A 174 -21.26 3.66 -4.63
N PHE A 175 -21.57 4.85 -4.11
CA PHE A 175 -21.73 5.08 -2.67
C PHE A 175 -22.82 4.20 -2.06
N ALA A 176 -24.00 4.13 -2.69
CA ALA A 176 -25.10 3.28 -2.22
C ALA A 176 -24.74 1.78 -2.27
N ALA A 177 -23.97 1.33 -3.26
CA ALA A 177 -23.46 -0.03 -3.34
C ALA A 177 -22.49 -0.35 -2.19
N LEU A 178 -21.52 0.54 -1.95
CA LEU A 178 -20.55 0.43 -0.86
C LEU A 178 -21.24 0.42 0.50
N PHE A 179 -22.20 1.33 0.73
CA PHE A 179 -22.92 1.45 1.99
C PHE A 179 -23.68 0.16 2.32
N ARG A 180 -24.42 -0.39 1.34
CA ARG A 180 -25.14 -1.67 1.52
C ARG A 180 -24.21 -2.88 1.69
N ALA A 181 -23.04 -2.85 1.06
CA ALA A 181 -22.04 -3.90 1.29
C ALA A 181 -21.50 -3.82 2.73
N ALA A 182 -21.27 -2.61 3.24
CA ALA A 182 -20.74 -2.36 4.57
C ALA A 182 -21.65 -2.88 5.70
N GLU A 183 -22.98 -2.84 5.51
CA GLU A 183 -23.96 -3.41 6.45
C GLU A 183 -23.73 -4.92 6.72
N ASN A 184 -23.13 -5.64 5.77
CA ASN A 184 -22.91 -7.08 5.85
C ASN A 184 -21.47 -7.45 6.19
N TRP A 185 -20.58 -6.47 6.40
CA TRP A 185 -19.19 -6.75 6.72
C TRP A 185 -19.04 -7.33 8.11
N ARG A 186 -18.42 -8.51 8.18
CA ARG A 186 -18.04 -9.13 9.45
C ARG A 186 -16.65 -8.64 9.81
N GLY A 187 -16.51 -8.04 10.99
CA GLY A 187 -15.22 -7.62 11.53
C GLY A 187 -14.28 -8.80 11.74
N ILE A 188 -12.98 -8.52 11.70
CA ILE A 188 -11.95 -9.46 12.15
C ILE A 188 -11.99 -9.46 13.68
N ARG A 189 -12.10 -10.64 14.30
CA ARG A 189 -11.95 -10.74 15.75
C ARG A 189 -10.48 -10.51 16.11
N ILE A 190 -10.24 -9.52 16.96
CA ILE A 190 -8.91 -9.18 17.49
C ILE A 190 -8.99 -9.38 19.00
N SER A 191 -8.28 -10.40 19.49
CA SER A 191 -8.12 -10.68 20.90
C SER A 191 -7.18 -9.67 21.56
N GLU A 192 -7.23 -9.55 22.89
CA GLU A 192 -6.29 -8.74 23.66
C GLU A 192 -4.82 -9.12 23.41
N PHE A 193 -4.55 -10.41 23.21
CA PHE A 193 -3.22 -10.89 22.86
C PHE A 193 -2.75 -10.34 21.51
N GLU A 194 -3.57 -10.45 20.47
CA GLU A 194 -3.26 -9.91 19.13
C GLU A 194 -3.13 -8.39 19.17
N ARG A 195 -3.96 -7.71 19.96
CA ARG A 195 -3.90 -6.25 20.14
C ARG A 195 -2.54 -5.81 20.69
N ARG A 196 -2.02 -6.50 21.73
CA ARG A 196 -0.69 -6.23 22.28
C ARG A 196 0.42 -6.48 21.26
N GLN A 197 0.29 -7.52 20.44
CA GLN A 197 1.26 -7.79 19.36
C GLN A 197 1.27 -6.67 18.31
N LEU A 198 0.09 -6.16 17.94
CA LEU A 198 -0.04 -5.06 16.99
C LEU A 198 0.52 -3.74 17.55
N GLU A 199 0.28 -3.43 18.83
CA GLU A 199 0.86 -2.24 19.46
C GLU A 199 2.40 -2.33 19.55
N ARG A 200 2.94 -3.50 19.86
CA ARG A 200 4.40 -3.74 19.81
C ARG A 200 4.94 -3.49 18.41
N LEU A 201 4.28 -4.02 17.38
CA LEU A 201 4.67 -3.83 15.99
C LEU A 201 4.65 -2.35 15.61
N LYS A 202 3.60 -1.62 15.99
CA LYS A 202 3.49 -0.17 15.77
C LYS A 202 4.66 0.59 16.40
N GLY A 203 5.01 0.26 17.64
CA GLY A 203 6.18 0.85 18.31
C GLY A 203 7.50 0.55 17.60
N GLN A 204 7.68 -0.67 17.07
CA GLN A 204 8.86 -1.04 16.28
C GLN A 204 8.96 -0.25 14.98
N LEU A 205 7.83 -0.05 14.28
CA LEU A 205 7.80 0.71 13.03
C LEU A 205 8.07 2.20 13.25
N ALA A 206 7.58 2.77 14.36
CA ALA A 206 7.85 4.14 14.75
C ALA A 206 9.34 4.35 15.05
N LYS A 207 9.94 3.48 15.89
CA LYS A 207 11.39 3.53 16.18
C LYS A 207 12.23 3.40 14.93
N GLY A 208 11.92 2.41 14.08
CA GLY A 208 12.65 2.24 12.83
C GLY A 208 12.51 3.43 11.88
N PHE A 209 11.41 4.20 11.96
CA PHE A 209 11.28 5.46 11.24
C PHE A 209 12.16 6.57 11.83
N GLU A 210 12.16 6.72 13.16
CA GLU A 210 13.02 7.68 13.87
C GLU A 210 14.50 7.44 13.54
N GLU A 211 14.97 6.19 13.60
CA GLU A 211 16.35 5.79 13.26
C GLU A 211 16.72 6.14 11.80
N ARG A 212 15.77 6.05 10.86
CA ARG A 212 16.00 6.44 9.45
C ARG A 212 16.07 7.95 9.24
N GLN A 213 15.48 8.73 10.14
CA GLN A 213 15.43 10.20 10.09
C GLN A 213 16.54 10.83 10.93
N GLU A 214 17.23 10.06 11.76
CA GLU A 214 18.30 10.55 12.61
C GLU A 214 19.42 11.13 11.74
N PRO A 215 19.80 12.41 11.94
CA PRO A 215 20.79 13.04 11.10
C PRO A 215 22.12 12.30 11.26
N VAL A 216 22.75 11.94 10.14
CA VAL A 216 24.11 11.37 10.16
C VAL A 216 25.03 12.40 10.80
N VAL A 217 25.38 12.18 12.07
CA VAL A 217 26.38 12.98 12.77
C VAL A 217 27.70 12.74 12.05
N LYS A 218 28.11 13.67 11.19
CA LYS A 218 29.46 13.67 10.63
C LYS A 218 30.41 13.86 11.80
N GLU A 219 31.13 12.80 12.18
CA GLU A 219 32.29 12.94 13.05
C GLU A 219 33.18 14.02 12.45
N SER A 220 33.35 15.11 13.18
CA SER A 220 34.22 16.21 12.81
C SER A 220 35.62 15.65 12.60
N SER A 221 36.08 15.62 11.35
CA SER A 221 37.44 15.25 11.00
C SER A 221 38.40 16.03 11.88
N THR A 222 39.25 15.31 12.62
CA THR A 222 40.33 15.90 13.41
C THR A 222 41.15 16.83 12.50
N PRO A 223 41.40 18.10 12.89
CA PRO A 223 42.19 18.99 12.07
C PRO A 223 43.58 18.38 11.86
N ILE A 224 43.95 18.14 10.60
CA ILE A 224 45.30 17.72 10.24
C ILE A 224 46.24 18.85 10.68
N PRO A 225 47.23 18.62 11.56
CA PRO A 225 48.16 19.67 11.95
C PRO A 225 49.05 20.02 10.75
N ILE A 226 48.97 21.28 10.30
CA ILE A 226 49.66 21.77 9.09
C ILE A 226 51.15 22.10 9.34
N TYR A 227 51.63 22.08 10.59
CA TYR A 227 53.02 22.43 10.89
C TYR A 227 53.69 21.44 11.85
N SER A 228 54.61 20.63 11.33
CA SER A 228 55.70 20.05 12.09
C SER A 228 56.81 21.11 12.23
N ARG A 229 56.86 21.80 13.36
CA ARG A 229 58.03 22.63 13.73
C ARG A 229 59.05 21.74 14.42
N GLU A 230 59.81 20.97 13.65
CA GLU A 230 61.11 20.46 14.10
C GLU A 230 62.09 20.56 12.94
N GLY A 231 62.94 21.58 13.02
CA GLY A 231 64.03 21.87 12.12
C GLY A 231 64.99 22.79 12.86
N THR A 232 65.98 22.16 13.48
CA THR A 232 67.18 22.72 14.13
C THR A 232 67.92 23.73 13.28
#